data_AF-A0A7W1FXA3-F1
#
_entry.id   AF-A0A7W1FXA3-F1
#
_cell.length_a   1.000
_cell.length_b   1.000
_cell.length_c   1.000
_cell.angle_alpha   90.00
_cell.angle_beta   90.00
_cell.angle_gamma   90.00
#
_symmetry.space_group_name_H-M   'P 1'
#
loop_
_entity.id
_entity.type
_entity.pdbx_description
1 polymer ?
#
loop_
_entity_poly.entity_id
_entity_poly.type
_entity_poly.pdbx_seq_one_letter_code
_entity_poly.pdbx_strand_id
1 'polypeptide(L)'
;MTFHKEGIPSLIITIIVITIINFVTHFFGHAYPVVLWLGYALSAFLLITILQFFRSPTRTIIINDNNIIAPADGKVVVIEEVTETEYFKDKRLQVSIFMSPINVHINRYPISGIVKFVKYHPGLFLVAWHPKS
;
A
#
# COMPACT_ATOMS: atom_id res chain seq x y z
N MET A 1 4.51 13.09 -10.21
CA MET A 1 4.07 11.94 -9.38
C MET A 1 4.49 10.68 -10.11
N THR A 2 5.21 9.78 -9.47
CA THR A 2 5.65 8.52 -10.09
C THR A 2 4.80 7.36 -9.57
N PHE A 3 4.85 6.22 -10.25
CA PHE A 3 4.25 4.98 -9.75
C PHE A 3 5.34 4.05 -9.23
N HIS A 4 5.00 3.28 -8.20
CA HIS A 4 5.91 2.24 -7.71
C HIS A 4 6.09 1.15 -8.78
N LYS A 5 7.32 0.67 -8.99
CA LYS A 5 7.63 -0.33 -10.03
C LYS A 5 6.81 -1.61 -9.85
N GLU A 6 6.67 -2.05 -8.61
CA GLU A 6 5.83 -3.22 -8.24
C GLU A 6 4.34 -3.03 -8.51
N GLY A 7 3.89 -1.80 -8.76
CA GLY A 7 2.52 -1.50 -9.15
C GLY A 7 2.22 -1.77 -10.63
N ILE A 8 3.24 -1.89 -11.48
CA ILE A 8 3.06 -2.06 -12.93
C ILE A 8 2.27 -3.33 -13.26
N PRO A 9 2.58 -4.53 -12.71
CA PRO A 9 1.81 -5.74 -12.99
C PRO A 9 0.32 -5.59 -12.62
N SER A 10 0.04 -5.02 -11.45
CA SER A 10 -1.34 -4.78 -10.98
C SER A 10 -2.09 -3.81 -11.89
N LEU A 11 -1.41 -2.76 -12.38
CA LEU A 11 -1.98 -1.80 -13.31
C LEU A 11 -2.33 -2.46 -14.66
N ILE A 12 -1.45 -3.30 -15.20
CA ILE A 12 -1.69 -4.03 -16.45
C ILE A 12 -2.91 -4.94 -16.32
N ILE A 13 -2.98 -5.73 -15.23
CA ILE A 13 -4.13 -6.60 -14.95
C ILE A 13 -5.42 -5.77 -14.87
N THR A 14 -5.37 -4.62 -14.20
CA THR A 14 -6.52 -3.72 -14.07
C THR A 14 -6.98 -3.21 -15.44
N ILE A 15 -6.05 -2.80 -16.31
CA ILE A 15 -6.36 -2.33 -17.67
C ILE A 15 -7.05 -3.43 -18.49
N ILE A 16 -6.59 -4.67 -18.39
CA ILE A 16 -7.21 -5.82 -19.07
C ILE A 16 -8.63 -6.03 -18.54
N VAL A 17 -8.80 -6.05 -17.22
CA VAL A 17 -10.10 -6.27 -16.57
C VAL A 17 -11.11 -5.18 -16.95
N ILE A 18 -10.74 -3.90 -16.86
CA ILE A 18 -11.66 -2.80 -17.22
C ILE A 18 -12.00 -2.82 -18.71
N THR A 19 -11.06 -3.25 -19.57
CA THR A 19 -11.33 -3.39 -21.01
C THR A 19 -12.38 -4.46 -21.26
N ILE A 20 -12.29 -5.60 -20.59
CA ILE A 20 -13.28 -6.68 -20.67
C ILE A 20 -14.64 -6.21 -20.12
N ILE A 21 -14.66 -5.55 -18.96
CA ILE A 21 -15.90 -5.00 -18.37
C ILE A 21 -16.56 -4.02 -19.36
N ASN A 22 -15.79 -3.08 -19.89
CA ASN A 22 -16.30 -2.08 -20.83
C ASN A 22 -16.78 -2.73 -22.14
N PHE A 23 -16.08 -3.73 -22.66
CA PHE A 23 -16.50 -4.46 -23.85
C PHE A 23 -17.81 -5.21 -23.64
N VAL A 24 -17.92 -5.98 -22.55
CA VAL A 24 -19.13 -6.76 -22.23
C VAL A 24 -20.32 -5.84 -21.97
N THR A 25 -20.13 -4.79 -21.17
CA THR A 25 -21.20 -3.84 -20.87
C THR A 25 -21.65 -3.08 -22.10
N HIS A 26 -20.72 -2.70 -22.99
CA HIS A 26 -21.07 -2.05 -24.25
C HIS A 26 -21.80 -3.00 -25.21
N PHE A 27 -21.31 -4.22 -25.41
CA PHE A 27 -21.88 -5.16 -26.36
C PHE A 27 -23.28 -5.66 -25.93
N PHE A 28 -23.44 -6.04 -24.66
CA PHE A 28 -24.70 -6.62 -24.16
C PHE A 28 -25.65 -5.59 -23.53
N GLY A 29 -25.11 -4.50 -22.99
CA GLY A 29 -25.87 -3.49 -22.25
C GLY A 29 -26.24 -2.25 -23.06
N HIS A 30 -25.90 -2.17 -24.36
CA HIS A 30 -26.12 -0.96 -25.17
C HIS A 30 -27.57 -0.44 -25.16
N ALA A 31 -28.55 -1.35 -25.07
CA ALA A 31 -29.97 -1.00 -25.01
C ALA A 31 -30.41 -0.43 -23.65
N TYR A 32 -29.59 -0.55 -22.60
CA TYR A 32 -29.91 -0.15 -21.23
C TYR A 32 -28.87 0.87 -20.73
N PRO A 33 -29.14 2.19 -20.86
CA PRO A 33 -28.19 3.24 -20.49
C PRO A 33 -27.67 3.13 -19.05
N VAL A 34 -28.52 2.71 -18.12
CA VAL A 34 -28.14 2.52 -16.70
C VAL A 34 -27.04 1.46 -16.55
N VAL A 35 -27.13 0.35 -17.29
CA VAL A 35 -26.13 -0.74 -17.23
C VAL A 35 -24.78 -0.27 -17.78
N LEU A 36 -24.78 0.52 -18.85
CA LEU A 36 -23.57 1.12 -19.40
C LEU A 36 -22.88 2.03 -18.38
N TRP A 37 -23.63 2.96 -17.77
CA TRP A 37 -23.09 3.91 -16.81
C TRP A 37 -22.53 3.22 -15.56
N LEU A 38 -23.20 2.17 -15.06
CA LEU A 38 -22.69 1.38 -13.95
C LEU A 38 -21.40 0.64 -14.32
N GLY A 39 -21.31 0.10 -15.53
CA GLY A 39 -20.09 -0.52 -16.07
C GLY A 39 -18.91 0.44 -16.10
N TYR A 40 -19.10 1.63 -16.66
CA TYR A 40 -18.06 2.66 -16.72
C TYR A 40 -17.68 3.20 -15.35
N ALA A 41 -18.66 3.38 -14.45
CA ALA A 41 -18.40 3.79 -13.08
C ALA A 41 -17.55 2.76 -12.33
N LEU A 42 -17.86 1.46 -12.47
CA LEU A 42 -17.07 0.38 -11.88
C LEU A 42 -15.64 0.36 -12.44
N SER A 43 -15.48 0.45 -13.76
CA SER A 43 -14.16 0.52 -14.40
C SER A 43 -13.34 1.71 -13.92
N ALA A 44 -13.95 2.90 -13.82
CA ALA A 44 -13.30 4.09 -13.30
C ALA A 44 -12.90 3.91 -11.82
N PHE A 45 -13.79 3.36 -11.00
CA PHE A 45 -13.52 3.09 -9.59
C PHE A 45 -12.32 2.16 -9.39
N LEU A 46 -12.27 1.04 -10.13
CA LEU A 46 -11.15 0.09 -10.06
C LEU A 46 -9.83 0.74 -10.48
N LEU A 47 -9.83 1.45 -11.62
CA LEU A 47 -8.65 2.13 -12.12
C LEU A 47 -8.15 3.18 -11.12
N ILE A 48 -9.03 4.05 -10.62
CA ILE A 48 -8.67 5.08 -9.64
C ILE A 48 -8.10 4.45 -8.38
N THR A 49 -8.71 3.39 -7.86
CA THR A 49 -8.24 2.71 -6.64
C THR A 49 -6.82 2.18 -6.80
N ILE A 50 -6.52 1.51 -7.91
CA ILE A 50 -5.19 0.95 -8.18
C ILE A 50 -4.15 2.05 -8.39
N LEU A 51 -4.49 3.12 -9.12
CA LEU A 51 -3.62 4.28 -9.28
C LEU A 51 -3.33 4.98 -7.94
N GLN A 52 -4.35 5.10 -7.08
CA GLN A 52 -4.20 5.69 -5.75
C GLN A 52 -3.34 4.82 -4.82
N PHE A 53 -3.47 3.50 -4.89
CA PHE A 53 -2.72 2.58 -4.04
C PHE A 53 -1.22 2.57 -4.37
N PHE A 54 -0.88 2.54 -5.66
CA PHE A 54 0.51 2.42 -6.14
C PHE A 54 1.21 3.75 -6.42
N ARG A 55 0.59 4.87 -6.04
CA ARG A 55 1.21 6.19 -6.20
C ARG A 55 2.48 6.33 -5.38
N SER A 56 3.44 7.07 -5.93
CA SER A 56 4.66 7.50 -5.25
C SER A 56 4.82 9.02 -5.41
N PRO A 57 4.24 9.82 -4.49
CA PRO A 57 4.47 11.26 -4.48
C PRO A 57 5.89 11.57 -4.00
N THR A 58 6.49 12.61 -4.56
CA THR A 58 7.73 13.20 -4.04
C THR A 58 7.44 13.83 -2.68
N ARG A 59 8.33 13.62 -1.71
CA ARG A 59 8.25 14.25 -0.39
C ARG A 59 9.40 15.23 -0.21
N THR A 60 9.09 16.41 0.31
CA THR A 60 10.08 17.35 0.84
C THR A 60 10.32 17.00 2.30
N ILE A 61 11.54 16.59 2.64
CA ILE A 61 11.89 16.15 3.98
C ILE A 61 13.17 16.87 4.40
N ILE A 62 13.22 17.33 5.64
CA ILE A 62 14.44 17.89 6.23
C ILE A 62 15.23 16.72 6.81
N ILE A 63 16.36 16.40 6.18
CA ILE A 63 17.26 15.32 6.63
C ILE A 63 18.15 15.90 7.74
N ASN A 64 18.20 15.22 8.87
CA ASN A 64 19.03 15.56 10.02
C ASN A 64 19.44 14.25 10.73
N ASP A 65 20.70 14.12 11.08
CA ASP A 65 21.27 12.93 11.72
C ASP A 65 20.69 12.66 13.12
N ASN A 66 20.10 13.68 13.75
CA ASN A 66 19.45 13.57 15.07
C ASN A 66 17.95 13.24 15.01
N ASN A 67 17.39 13.08 13.80
CA ASN A 67 15.95 12.86 13.61
C ASN A 67 15.67 11.47 13.00
N ILE A 68 14.61 10.83 13.48
CA ILE A 68 14.03 9.63 12.85
C ILE A 68 12.79 10.07 12.09
N ILE A 69 12.73 9.78 10.78
CA ILE A 69 11.61 10.17 9.92
C ILE A 69 10.59 9.02 9.87
N ALA A 70 9.30 9.34 9.77
CA ALA A 70 8.27 8.33 9.58
C ALA A 70 8.50 7.53 8.28
N PRO A 71 8.63 6.19 8.34
CA PRO A 71 8.94 5.38 7.17
C PRO A 71 7.76 5.20 6.21
N ALA A 72 6.53 5.40 6.68
CA ALA A 72 5.30 5.15 5.93
C ALA A 72 4.22 6.20 6.24
N ASP A 73 3.24 6.36 5.35
CA ASP A 73 2.03 7.15 5.65
C ASP A 73 1.02 6.28 6.40
N GLY A 74 0.48 6.79 7.49
CA GLY A 74 -0.51 6.06 8.24
C GLY A 74 -0.75 6.62 9.61
N LYS A 75 -1.43 5.83 10.43
CA LYS A 75 -1.69 6.14 11.83
C LYS A 75 -0.71 5.37 12.70
N VAL A 76 -0.05 6.04 13.63
CA VAL A 76 0.69 5.35 14.70
C VAL A 76 -0.34 4.65 15.61
N VAL A 77 -0.25 3.33 15.72
CA VAL A 77 -1.20 2.50 16.47
C VAL A 77 -0.59 1.89 17.73
N VAL A 78 0.74 1.79 17.80
CA VAL A 78 1.48 1.27 18.97
C VAL A 78 2.77 2.07 19.14
N ILE A 79 3.09 2.43 20.38
CA ILE A 79 4.41 2.87 20.84
C ILE A 79 4.64 2.20 22.20
N GLU A 80 5.47 1.17 22.26
CA GLU A 80 5.68 0.41 23.51
C GLU A 80 7.05 -0.27 23.56
N GLU A 81 7.49 -0.65 24.76
CA GLU A 81 8.70 -1.45 24.94
C GLU A 81 8.36 -2.94 24.74
N VAL A 82 9.06 -3.59 23.81
CA VAL A 82 8.92 -5.01 23.50
C VAL A 82 10.27 -5.71 23.58
N THR A 83 10.28 -7.00 23.87
CA THR A 83 11.50 -7.82 23.74
C THR A 83 11.64 -8.26 22.29
N GLU A 84 12.65 -7.74 21.58
CA GLU A 84 12.99 -8.16 20.22
C GLU A 84 13.76 -9.48 20.27
N THR A 85 13.28 -10.54 19.62
CA THR A 85 13.78 -11.91 19.84
C THR A 85 14.69 -12.44 18.73
N GLU A 86 14.81 -11.76 17.58
CA GLU A 86 15.50 -12.28 16.41
C GLU A 86 16.94 -11.81 16.29
N TYR A 87 17.19 -10.50 16.46
CA TYR A 87 18.49 -9.90 16.23
C TYR A 87 19.17 -9.43 17.51
N PHE A 88 18.50 -8.54 18.27
CA PHE A 88 19.04 -7.92 19.48
C PHE A 88 18.87 -8.80 20.72
N LYS A 89 17.77 -9.57 20.82
CA LYS A 89 17.46 -10.44 21.98
C LYS A 89 17.35 -9.66 23.31
N ASP A 90 16.85 -8.41 23.24
CA ASP A 90 16.71 -7.50 24.38
C ASP A 90 15.47 -6.58 24.22
N LYS A 91 15.28 -5.67 25.18
CA LYS A 91 14.17 -4.70 25.18
C LYS A 91 14.42 -3.56 24.21
N ARG A 92 13.43 -3.25 23.37
CA ARG A 92 13.45 -2.17 22.36
C ARG A 92 12.12 -1.44 22.33
N LEU A 93 12.16 -0.16 21.93
CA LEU A 93 10.96 0.60 21.65
C LEU A 93 10.43 0.23 20.26
N GLN A 94 9.21 -0.30 20.18
CA GLN A 94 8.50 -0.57 18.93
C GLN A 94 7.59 0.60 18.59
N VAL A 95 7.58 0.99 17.32
CA VAL A 95 6.60 1.94 16.76
C VAL A 95 5.90 1.26 15.59
N SER A 96 4.59 1.07 15.70
CA SER A 96 3.77 0.46 14.65
C SER A 96 2.93 1.52 13.93
N ILE A 97 3.03 1.55 12.60
CA ILE A 97 2.24 2.44 11.73
C ILE A 97 1.29 1.59 10.90
N PHE A 98 0.00 1.86 11.02
CA PHE A 98 -1.03 1.25 10.20
C PHE A 98 -1.27 2.09 8.93
N MET A 99 -1.03 1.49 7.76
CA MET A 99 -1.35 2.07 6.45
C MET A 99 -2.76 1.61 6.04
N SER A 100 -3.69 2.57 5.93
CA SER A 100 -5.01 2.31 5.34
C SER A 100 -4.93 2.29 3.80
N PRO A 101 -5.92 1.71 3.09
CA PRO A 101 -5.94 1.64 1.62
C PRO A 101 -5.77 2.98 0.87
N ILE A 102 -6.07 4.10 1.53
CA ILE A 102 -5.90 5.45 0.97
C ILE A 102 -4.51 6.05 1.20
N ASN A 103 -3.69 5.47 2.08
CA ASN A 103 -2.32 5.91 2.31
C ASN A 103 -1.41 5.52 1.13
N VAL A 104 -0.24 6.15 1.06
CA VAL A 104 0.82 5.72 0.13
C VAL A 104 1.40 4.40 0.64
N HIS A 105 1.18 3.29 -0.07
CA HIS A 105 1.64 1.96 0.31
C HIS A 105 3.11 1.72 -0.06
N ILE A 106 3.98 2.57 0.49
CA ILE A 106 5.44 2.50 0.29
C ILE A 106 6.10 2.66 1.66
N ASN A 107 6.87 1.65 2.05
CA ASN A 107 7.77 1.73 3.19
C ASN A 107 9.13 2.28 2.74
N ARG A 108 9.64 3.28 3.46
CA ARG A 108 10.93 3.92 3.23
C ARG A 108 11.85 3.70 4.44
N TYR A 109 13.13 4.01 4.26
CA TYR A 109 14.08 3.99 5.36
C TYR A 109 13.88 5.22 6.26
N PRO A 110 13.68 5.04 7.58
CA PRO A 110 13.48 6.14 8.51
C PRO A 110 14.79 6.86 8.90
N ILE A 111 15.93 6.19 8.70
CA ILE A 111 17.30 6.64 8.99
C ILE A 111 18.30 6.10 7.94
N SER A 112 19.47 6.73 7.84
CA SER A 112 20.61 6.21 7.07
C SER A 112 21.32 5.08 7.83
N GLY A 113 21.79 4.06 7.12
CA GLY A 113 22.53 2.96 7.74
C GLY A 113 22.81 1.80 6.80
N ILE A 114 23.41 0.74 7.37
CA ILE A 114 23.69 -0.53 6.66
C ILE A 114 22.73 -1.58 7.19
N VAL A 115 21.97 -2.24 6.30
CA VAL A 115 21.12 -3.37 6.66
C VAL A 115 22.02 -4.57 7.04
N LYS A 116 22.00 -4.96 8.32
CA LYS A 116 22.80 -6.08 8.84
C LYS A 116 22.07 -7.43 8.85
N PHE A 117 20.73 -7.41 8.85
CA PHE A 117 19.92 -8.60 9.00
C PHE A 117 18.56 -8.43 8.30
N VAL A 118 18.10 -9.47 7.59
CA VAL A 118 16.77 -9.57 6.96
C VAL A 118 16.30 -11.00 7.10
N LYS A 119 15.06 -11.20 7.54
CA LYS A 119 14.43 -12.53 7.66
C LYS A 119 13.00 -12.49 7.13
N TYR A 120 12.65 -13.48 6.32
CA TYR A 120 11.29 -13.65 5.82
C TYR A 120 10.50 -14.57 6.74
N HIS A 121 9.27 -14.17 7.05
CA HIS A 121 8.31 -14.95 7.82
C HIS A 121 7.06 -15.16 6.99
N PRO A 122 6.69 -16.42 6.65
CA PRO A 122 5.44 -16.71 5.97
C PRO A 122 4.23 -16.19 6.76
N GLY A 123 3.43 -15.32 6.14
CA GLY A 123 2.24 -14.74 6.75
C GLY A 123 1.01 -15.64 6.63
N LEU A 124 0.02 -15.39 7.48
CA LEU A 124 -1.30 -16.05 7.46
C LEU A 124 -2.36 -15.30 6.65
N PHE A 125 -1.99 -14.17 6.02
CA PHE A 125 -2.91 -13.29 5.26
C PHE A 125 -4.13 -12.79 6.06
N LEU A 126 -3.98 -12.65 7.37
CA LEU A 126 -5.01 -12.05 8.24
C LEU A 126 -5.11 -10.53 8.05
N VAL A 127 -6.26 -9.97 8.40
CA VAL A 127 -6.49 -8.53 8.35
C VAL A 127 -5.57 -7.78 9.31
N ALA A 128 -5.00 -6.67 8.83
CA ALA A 128 -3.88 -6.00 9.49
C ALA A 128 -4.22 -5.25 10.80
N TRP A 129 -5.50 -5.16 11.17
CA TRP A 129 -5.97 -4.53 12.42
C TRP A 129 -6.20 -5.52 13.56
N HIS A 130 -5.98 -6.83 13.37
CA HIS A 130 -5.91 -7.74 14.49
C HIS A 130 -4.66 -7.44 15.35
N PRO A 131 -4.77 -7.49 16.68
CA PRO A 131 -3.61 -7.40 17.55
C PRO A 131 -2.64 -8.52 17.16
N LYS A 132 -1.41 -8.13 16.80
CA LYS A 132 -0.35 -9.07 16.49
C LYS A 132 0.24 -9.50 17.84
N SER A 133 0.03 -10.77 18.18
CA SER A 133 0.61 -11.43 19.37
C SER A 133 2.13 -11.49 19.28
#